data_AF-A0A1E5UVL8-F1
#
_entry.id   AF-A0A1E5UVL8-F1
#
_cell.length_a   1.000
_cell.length_b   1.000
_cell.length_c   1.000
_cell.angle_alpha   90.00
_cell.angle_beta   90.00
_cell.angle_gamma   90.00
#
_symmetry.space_group_name_H-M   'P 1'
#
loop_
_entity.id
_entity.type
_entity.pdbx_description
1 polymer ?
#
loop_
_entity_poly.entity_id
_entity_poly.type
_entity_poly.pdbx_seq_one_letter_code
_entity_poly.pdbx_strand_id
1 'polypeptide(L)' 'LPMRAIRSRLLLVAWEIWKERNARIFQHAHAMVEALLAKIKGEAAIWCLAGAQQS' A
#
# COMPACT_ATOMS: atom_id res chain seq x y z
N LEU A 1 -13.94 -0.95 15.20
CA LEU A 1 -12.65 -0.51 14.61
C LEU A 1 -12.68 0.99 14.40
N PRO A 2 -11.66 1.77 14.81
CA PRO A 2 -11.67 3.21 14.60
C PRO A 2 -11.72 3.52 13.09
N MET A 3 -12.74 4.26 12.66
CA MET A 3 -13.02 4.59 11.25
C MET A 3 -11.82 5.22 10.53
N ARG A 4 -10.95 5.93 11.27
CA ARG A 4 -9.70 6.52 10.74
C ARG A 4 -8.72 5.47 10.22
N ALA A 5 -8.58 4.34 10.92
CA ALA A 5 -7.67 3.26 10.52
C ALA A 5 -8.18 2.49 9.29
N ILE A 6 -9.49 2.45 9.07
CA ILE A 6 -10.08 1.82 7.87
C ILE A 6 -9.83 2.72 6.65
N ARG A 7 -10.00 4.03 6.80
CA ARG A 7 -9.76 5.01 5.72
C ARG A 7 -8.29 5.06 5.28
N SER A 8 -7.34 5.02 6.22
CA SER A 8 -5.91 5.02 5.89
C SER A 8 -5.49 3.74 5.13
N ARG A 9 -6.07 2.59 5.47
CA ARG A 9 -5.83 1.32 4.76
C ARG A 9 -6.38 1.33 3.34
N LEU A 10 -7.60 1.86 3.14
CA LEU A 10 -8.19 2.00 1.81
C LEU A 10 -7.37 2.95 0.92
N LEU A 11 -6.82 4.01 1.50
CA LEU A 11 -5.94 4.94 0.79
C LEU A 11 -4.64 4.26 0.32
N LEU A 12 -4.00 3.44 1.18
CA LEU A 12 -2.80 2.68 0.81
C LEU A 12 -3.09 1.69 -0.33
N VAL A 13 -4.20 0.97 -0.27
CA VAL A 13 -4.60 0.06 -1.35
C VAL A 13 -4.82 0.81 -2.66
N ALA A 14 -5.57 1.93 -2.62
CA ALA A 14 -5.80 2.75 -3.80
C ALA A 14 -4.50 3.33 -4.37
N TRP A 15 -3.56 3.73 -3.51
CA TRP A 15 -2.24 4.24 -3.88
C TRP A 15 -1.38 3.18 -4.57
N GLU A 16 -1.32 1.96 -4.04
CA GLU A 16 -0.56 0.87 -4.67
C GLU A 16 -1.13 0.48 -6.04
N ILE A 17 -2.46 0.44 -6.18
CA ILE A 17 -3.11 0.17 -7.48
C ILE A 17 -2.79 1.28 -8.49
N TRP A 18 -2.80 2.54 -8.05
CA TRP A 18 -2.46 3.66 -8.92
C TRP A 18 -1.00 3.59 -9.40
N LYS A 19 -0.05 3.26 -8.50
CA LYS A 19 1.36 3.06 -8.86
C LYS A 19 1.54 1.91 -9.87
N GLU A 20 0.87 0.78 -9.66
CA GLU A 20 0.92 -0.37 -10.58
C GLU A 20 0.39 0.01 -11.98
N ARG A 21 -0.74 0.71 -12.06
CA ARG A 21 -1.29 1.19 -13.33
C ARG A 21 -0.30 2.10 -14.05
N ASN A 22 0.37 3.00 -13.34
CA ASN A 22 1.36 3.89 -13.93
C ASN A 22 2.61 3.13 -14.40
N ALA A 23 3.11 2.16 -13.62
CA ALA A 23 4.24 1.34 -14.04
C ALA A 23 3.91 0.59 -15.35
N ARG A 24 2.70 0.03 -15.45
CA ARG A 24 2.25 -0.66 -16.67
C ARG A 24 2.18 0.24 -17.89
N ILE A 25 1.71 1.47 -17.73
CA ILE A 25 1.52 2.42 -18.84
C ILE A 25 2.85 3.08 -19.24
N PHE A 26 3.61 3.57 -18.27
CA PHE A 26 4.78 4.42 -18.54
C PHE A 26 6.10 3.66 -18.55
N GLN A 27 6.18 2.50 -17.92
CA GLN A 27 7.41 1.69 -17.83
C GLN A 27 7.27 0.36 -18.56
N HIS A 28 6.08 0.06 -19.12
CA HIS A 28 5.75 -1.23 -19.74
C HIS A 28 6.04 -2.44 -18.83
N ALA A 29 6.04 -2.23 -17.51
CA ALA A 29 6.33 -3.22 -16.50
C ALA A 29 5.05 -3.62 -15.76
N HIS A 30 4.92 -4.89 -15.37
CA HIS A 30 3.80 -5.31 -14.54
C HIS A 30 4.24 -6.19 -13.39
N ALA A 31 3.55 -6.06 -12.26
CA ALA A 31 3.70 -6.94 -11.12
C ALA A 31 2.60 -8.01 -11.10
N MET A 32 2.95 -9.19 -10.59
CA MET A 32 1.94 -10.17 -10.19
C MET A 32 1.12 -9.62 -9.02
N VAL A 33 -0.16 -9.99 -8.97
CA VAL A 33 -1.08 -9.57 -7.89
C VAL A 33 -0.52 -9.92 -6.51
N GLU A 34 0.15 -11.06 -6.38
CA GLU A 34 0.80 -11.51 -5.16
C GLU A 34 1.92 -10.55 -4.70
N ALA A 35 2.71 -10.03 -5.64
CA ALA A 35 3.75 -9.05 -5.36
C ALA A 35 3.17 -7.71 -4.91
N LEU A 36 2.06 -7.27 -5.54
CA LEU A 36 1.34 -6.08 -5.12
C LEU A 36 0.78 -6.23 -3.69
N LEU A 37 0.19 -7.39 -3.38
CA LEU A 37 -0.33 -7.70 -2.04
C LEU A 37 0.79 -7.76 -0.99
N ALA A 38 1.94 -8.34 -1.33
CA ALA A 38 3.10 -8.36 -0.45
C ALA A 38 3.59 -6.93 -0.13
N LYS A 39 3.62 -6.06 -1.14
CA LYS A 39 4.01 -4.65 -0.97
C LYS A 39 3.04 -3.87 -0.08
N ILE A 40 1.73 -4.02 -0.30
CA ILE A 40 0.70 -3.39 0.56
C ILE A 40 0.87 -3.84 2.02
N LYS A 41 1.08 -5.14 2.25
CA LYS A 41 1.29 -5.68 3.61
C LYS A 41 2.58 -5.14 4.24
N GLY A 42 3.66 -5.05 3.48
CA GLY A 42 4.94 -4.50 3.92
C GLY A 42 4.83 -3.03 4.31
N GLU A 43 4.24 -2.19 3.45
CA GLU A 43 4.04 -0.77 3.75
C GLU A 43 3.13 -0.58 4.97
N ALA A 44 2.03 -1.35 5.08
CA ALA A 44 1.16 -1.30 6.25
C ALA A 44 1.89 -1.66 7.56
N ALA A 45 2.78 -2.66 7.54
CA ALA A 45 3.58 -3.04 8.69
C ALA A 45 4.57 -1.94 9.10
N ILE A 46 5.27 -1.33 8.13
CA ILE A 46 6.19 -0.21 8.38
C ILE A 46 5.46 0.97 9.03
N TRP A 47 4.25 1.30 8.57
CA TRP A 47 3.46 2.40 9.13
C TRP A 47 2.99 2.09 10.55
N CYS A 48 2.62 0.84 10.84
CA CYS A 48 2.32 0.42 12.21
C CYS A 48 3.53 0.56 13.13
N LEU A 49 4.72 0.16 12.68
CA LEU A 49 5.96 0.29 13.45
C LEU A 49 6.34 1.77 13.67
N ALA A 50 6.26 2.60 12.64
CA ALA A 50 6.55 4.02 12.72
C ALA A 50 5.61 4.75 13.69
N GLY A 51 4.33 4.39 13.72
CA GLY A 51 3.37 4.90 14.71
C GLY A 51 3.63 4.43 16.13
N ALA A 52 4.20 3.23 16.32
CA ALA A 52 4.56 2.69 17.63
C ALA A 52 5.85 3.29 18.22
N GLN A 53 6.75 3.82 17.39
CA GLN A 53 7.95 4.54 17.84
C GLN A 53 7.68 6.01 18.20
N GLN A 54 6.48 6.53 17.91
CA GLN A 54 6.09 7.93 18.18
C GLN A 54 5.21 8.08 19.44
N SER A 55 4.96 6.98 20.18
CA SER A 55 4.15 6.91 21.40
C SER A 55 4.99 6.70 22.64
#